data_AF-A0A960GH62-F1
#
_entry.id   AF-A0A960GH62-F1
#
_cell.length_a   1.000
_cell.length_b   1.000
_cell.length_c   1.000
_cell.angle_alpha   90.00
_cell.angle_beta   90.00
_cell.angle_gamma   90.00
#
_symmetry.space_group_name_H-M   'P 1'
#
loop_
_entity.id
_entity.type
_entity.pdbx_description
1 polymer ?
#
loop_
_entity_poly.entity_id
_entity_poly.type
_entity_poly.pdbx_seq_one_letter_code
_entity_poly.pdbx_strand_id
1 'polypeptide(L)'
;DGHSAEINDKLYSTPAQGITVAQRLGLGERGRYMAAFTFGNVHGAYKPGVVKLRPELLDEIQTTVALAIRAGEMPDPAHSLDVAPGKPFALVFHGGSGSAPEEIAQAVSYGVVKMNIDTDTQYAFSRAVAGHMFSNYDSVLKIDGEVGNKKMYDPRSWGREAESAMAARVVEACRQLGSAGKALK
;
A
#
# COMPACT_ATOMS: atom_id res chain seq x y z
N ASP A 1 16.78 -7.00 -6.65
CA ASP A 1 15.83 -7.74 -5.78
C ASP A 1 14.62 -8.28 -6.55
N GLY A 2 14.85 -8.87 -7.73
CA GLY A 2 13.83 -9.55 -8.54
C GLY A 2 13.50 -10.94 -8.02
N HIS A 3 12.82 -11.04 -6.88
CA HIS A 3 12.23 -12.29 -6.44
C HIS A 3 10.93 -12.55 -7.22
N SER A 4 10.95 -13.60 -8.04
CA SER A 4 9.75 -14.24 -8.56
C SER A 4 8.93 -14.75 -7.38
N ALA A 5 7.80 -14.11 -7.09
CA ALA A 5 6.86 -14.63 -6.11
C ALA A 5 6.23 -15.90 -6.66
N GLU A 6 6.66 -17.07 -6.16
CA GLU A 6 5.89 -18.30 -6.33
C GLU A 6 4.57 -18.15 -5.58
N ILE A 7 3.46 -18.20 -6.31
CA ILE A 7 2.11 -18.20 -5.73
C ILE A 7 1.97 -19.51 -4.96
N ASN A 8 1.87 -19.42 -3.63
CA ASN A 8 1.56 -20.57 -2.78
C ASN A 8 0.48 -20.21 -1.75
N ASP A 9 -0.13 -21.23 -1.13
CA ASP A 9 -1.26 -21.09 -0.19
C ASP A 9 -0.97 -20.18 1.01
N LYS A 10 0.31 -19.87 1.30
CA LYS A 10 0.70 -18.96 2.38
C LYS A 10 0.38 -17.49 2.09
N LEU A 11 -0.05 -17.17 0.86
CA LEU A 11 -0.48 -15.83 0.48
C LEU A 11 -1.90 -15.48 0.94
N TYR A 12 -2.65 -16.41 1.54
CA TYR A 12 -4.02 -16.18 1.97
C TYR A 12 -4.20 -16.50 3.45
N SER A 13 -4.53 -15.47 4.21
CA SER A 13 -4.98 -15.59 5.59
C SER A 13 -6.41 -16.12 5.65
N THR A 14 -6.75 -16.76 6.77
CA THR A 14 -8.04 -17.42 6.99
C THR A 14 -8.81 -16.75 8.12
N PRO A 15 -10.15 -16.86 8.15
CA PRO A 15 -10.96 -16.40 9.28
C PRO A 15 -10.55 -17.00 10.63
N ALA A 16 -10.14 -18.27 10.65
CA ALA A 16 -9.64 -18.93 11.85
C ALA A 16 -8.35 -18.29 12.41
N GLN A 17 -7.45 -17.83 11.53
CA GLN A 17 -6.28 -17.05 11.93
C GLN A 17 -6.69 -15.68 12.48
N GLY A 18 -7.73 -15.05 11.90
CA GLY A 18 -8.34 -13.84 12.45
C GLY A 18 -8.80 -14.01 13.89
N ILE A 19 -9.57 -15.06 14.17
CA ILE A 19 -10.00 -15.41 15.55
C ILE A 19 -8.79 -15.63 16.46
N THR A 20 -7.78 -16.36 15.99
CA THR A 20 -6.57 -16.62 16.77
C THR A 20 -5.86 -15.32 17.16
N VAL A 21 -5.73 -14.36 16.23
CA VAL A 21 -5.13 -13.05 16.51
C VAL A 21 -5.94 -12.30 17.56
N ALA A 22 -7.26 -12.22 17.39
CA ALA A 22 -8.15 -11.54 18.33
C ALA A 22 -8.08 -12.14 19.75
N GLN A 23 -8.06 -13.46 19.87
CA GLN A 23 -7.95 -14.15 21.18
C GLN A 23 -6.62 -13.86 21.88
N ARG A 24 -5.52 -13.85 21.11
CA ARG A 24 -4.16 -13.70 21.64
C ARG A 24 -3.84 -12.26 22.00
N LEU A 25 -4.15 -11.32 21.09
CA LEU A 25 -3.75 -9.92 21.21
C LEU A 25 -4.87 -9.01 21.70
N GLY A 26 -6.10 -9.51 21.79
CA GLY A 26 -7.27 -8.65 21.93
C GLY A 26 -7.60 -7.92 20.62
N LEU A 27 -8.51 -6.97 20.69
CA LEU A 27 -8.94 -6.11 19.59
C LEU A 27 -8.60 -4.63 19.87
N GLY A 28 -7.52 -4.40 20.62
CA GLY A 28 -7.00 -3.08 20.96
C GLY A 28 -6.97 -2.79 22.47
N GLU A 29 -7.75 -3.51 23.27
CA GLU A 29 -7.83 -3.33 24.73
C GLU A 29 -6.57 -3.77 25.48
N ARG A 30 -5.72 -4.57 24.83
CA ARG A 30 -4.41 -5.00 25.36
C ARG A 30 -3.23 -4.31 24.67
N GLY A 31 -3.50 -3.24 23.93
CA GLY A 31 -2.53 -2.52 23.12
C GLY A 31 -3.02 -2.36 21.69
N ARG A 32 -2.90 -1.13 21.15
CA ARG A 32 -3.32 -0.82 19.78
C ARG A 32 -2.37 -1.46 18.77
N TYR A 33 -2.92 -2.17 17.79
CA TYR A 33 -2.18 -2.73 16.66
C TYR A 33 -2.96 -2.58 15.36
N MET A 34 -2.26 -2.81 14.24
CA MET A 34 -2.88 -2.99 12.93
C MET A 34 -2.54 -4.39 12.41
N ALA A 35 -3.47 -5.01 11.69
CA ALA A 35 -3.32 -6.37 11.20
C ALA A 35 -3.10 -6.41 9.69
N ALA A 36 -2.00 -7.02 9.26
CA ALA A 36 -1.70 -7.28 7.86
C ALA A 36 -2.06 -8.74 7.52
N PHE A 37 -3.34 -9.02 7.33
CA PHE A 37 -3.77 -10.31 6.79
C PHE A 37 -3.48 -10.36 5.30
N THR A 38 -2.83 -11.43 4.86
CA THR A 38 -2.50 -11.64 3.46
C THR A 38 -3.75 -12.08 2.68
N PHE A 39 -3.98 -11.52 1.51
CA PHE A 39 -5.14 -11.83 0.66
C PHE A 39 -4.74 -11.94 -0.82
N GLY A 40 -3.59 -12.55 -1.06
CA GLY A 40 -2.97 -12.67 -2.38
C GLY A 40 -1.99 -11.55 -2.71
N ASN A 41 -1.73 -10.63 -1.78
CA ASN A 41 -0.84 -9.50 -2.02
C ASN A 41 0.63 -9.92 -2.17
N VAL A 42 1.34 -9.25 -3.08
CA VAL A 42 2.76 -9.51 -3.37
C VAL A 42 3.50 -8.16 -3.42
N HIS A 43 4.73 -8.11 -2.90
CA HIS A 43 5.57 -6.91 -3.03
C HIS A 43 6.19 -6.81 -4.42
N GLY A 44 6.15 -5.62 -5.03
CA GLY A 44 6.64 -5.36 -6.38
C GLY A 44 5.53 -4.85 -7.32
N ALA A 45 5.91 -4.56 -8.57
CA ALA A 45 4.97 -4.27 -9.65
C ALA A 45 4.97 -5.46 -10.62
N TYR A 46 3.80 -6.10 -10.77
CA TYR A 46 3.62 -7.25 -11.65
C TYR A 46 2.74 -6.88 -12.84
N LYS A 47 2.85 -7.67 -13.92
CA LYS A 47 1.89 -7.56 -15.02
C LYS A 47 0.47 -7.86 -14.49
N PRO A 48 -0.56 -7.16 -14.97
CA PRO A 48 -1.95 -7.48 -14.64
C PRO A 48 -2.24 -8.98 -14.83
N GLY A 49 -2.87 -9.60 -13.85
CA GLY A 49 -3.24 -11.02 -13.86
C GLY A 49 -2.22 -12.02 -13.29
N VAL A 50 -1.00 -11.58 -12.94
CA VAL A 50 -0.02 -12.45 -12.25
C VAL A 50 -0.34 -12.59 -10.76
N VAL A 51 -0.81 -11.51 -10.14
CA VAL A 51 -1.25 -11.51 -8.75
C VAL A 51 -2.77 -11.54 -8.74
N LYS A 52 -3.36 -12.48 -8.00
CA LYS A 52 -4.80 -12.57 -7.83
C LYS A 52 -5.16 -12.17 -6.41
N LEU A 53 -5.44 -10.87 -6.23
CA LEU A 53 -5.97 -10.38 -4.97
C LEU A 53 -7.35 -11.00 -4.72
N ARG A 54 -7.64 -11.23 -3.44
CA ARG A 54 -8.92 -11.73 -2.94
C ARG A 54 -9.42 -10.85 -1.79
N PRO A 55 -9.78 -9.57 -2.06
CA PRO A 55 -10.16 -8.65 -0.99
C PRO A 55 -11.30 -9.17 -0.13
N GLU A 56 -12.19 -10.02 -0.67
CA GLU A 56 -13.29 -10.65 0.06
C GLU A 56 -12.84 -11.41 1.32
N LEU A 57 -11.61 -11.94 1.35
CA LEU A 57 -11.06 -12.60 2.54
C LEU A 57 -10.94 -11.65 3.74
N LEU A 58 -10.68 -10.36 3.48
CA LEU A 58 -10.65 -9.35 4.53
C LEU A 58 -12.05 -9.17 5.15
N ASP A 59 -13.09 -9.18 4.31
CA ASP A 59 -14.47 -9.09 4.78
C ASP A 59 -14.89 -10.32 5.58
N GLU A 60 -14.52 -11.52 5.10
CA GLU A 60 -14.76 -12.78 5.80
C GLU A 60 -14.12 -12.77 7.19
N ILE A 61 -12.84 -12.38 7.28
CA ILE A 61 -12.12 -12.28 8.57
C ILE A 61 -12.82 -11.30 9.52
N GLN A 62 -13.13 -10.09 9.05
CA GLN A 62 -13.80 -9.07 9.87
C GLN A 62 -15.17 -9.56 10.35
N THR A 63 -15.95 -10.17 9.46
CA THR A 63 -17.29 -10.66 9.74
C THR A 63 -17.27 -11.83 10.72
N THR A 64 -16.36 -12.79 10.56
CA THR A 64 -16.21 -13.91 11.48
C THR A 64 -15.85 -13.43 12.88
N VAL A 65 -14.89 -12.52 13.02
CA VAL A 65 -14.53 -11.96 14.33
C VAL A 65 -15.68 -11.14 14.92
N ALA A 66 -16.37 -10.33 14.12
CA ALA A 66 -17.53 -9.56 14.58
C ALA A 66 -18.68 -10.45 15.07
N LEU A 67 -18.93 -11.58 14.39
CA LEU A 67 -19.94 -12.55 14.81
C LEU A 67 -19.57 -13.23 16.14
N ALA A 68 -18.32 -13.62 16.32
CA ALA A 68 -17.87 -14.23 17.57
C ALA A 68 -17.95 -13.26 18.76
N ILE A 69 -17.71 -11.95 18.55
CA ILE A 69 -17.98 -10.91 19.56
C ILE A 69 -19.47 -10.87 19.90
N ARG A 70 -20.35 -10.80 18.90
CA ARG A 70 -21.81 -10.77 19.10
C ARG A 70 -22.35 -12.02 19.80
N ALA A 71 -21.72 -13.17 19.57
CA ALA A 71 -22.05 -14.43 20.23
C ALA A 71 -21.54 -14.52 21.67
N GLY A 72 -20.74 -13.55 22.14
CA GLY A 72 -20.13 -13.56 23.48
C GLY A 72 -18.92 -14.50 23.60
N GLU A 73 -18.39 -14.99 22.48
CA GLU A 73 -17.21 -15.85 22.44
C GLU A 73 -15.90 -15.04 22.61
N MET A 74 -15.97 -13.72 22.38
CA MET A 74 -14.88 -12.78 22.59
C MET A 74 -15.42 -11.50 23.24
N PRO A 75 -14.64 -10.83 24.11
CA PRO A 75 -15.04 -9.57 24.69
C PRO A 75 -15.19 -8.49 23.60
N ASP A 76 -16.26 -7.70 23.70
CA ASP A 76 -16.40 -6.48 22.91
C ASP A 76 -15.33 -5.47 23.35
N PRO A 77 -14.50 -4.92 22.45
CA PRO A 77 -13.52 -3.92 22.82
C PRO A 77 -14.21 -2.70 23.45
N ALA A 78 -13.96 -2.46 24.74
CA ALA A 78 -14.50 -1.33 25.50
C ALA A 78 -14.00 0.04 25.01
N HIS A 79 -13.08 0.06 24.04
CA HIS A 79 -12.47 1.26 23.50
C HIS A 79 -12.72 1.33 22.00
N SER A 80 -13.14 2.50 21.54
CA SER A 80 -13.21 2.80 20.11
C SER A 80 -11.82 2.78 19.50
N LEU A 81 -11.51 1.78 18.68
CA LEU A 81 -10.51 1.94 17.64
C LEU A 81 -11.09 2.84 16.54
N ASP A 82 -10.24 3.59 15.83
CA ASP A 82 -10.61 4.33 14.62
C ASP A 82 -10.84 3.36 13.44
N VAL A 83 -11.78 2.44 13.60
CA VAL A 83 -12.17 1.41 12.64
C VAL A 83 -13.62 1.62 12.22
N ALA A 84 -13.95 1.17 11.01
CA ALA A 84 -15.32 1.28 10.52
C ALA A 84 -16.29 0.44 11.40
N PRO A 85 -17.55 0.88 11.59
CA PRO A 85 -18.55 0.11 12.32
C PRO A 85 -18.65 -1.33 11.81
N GLY A 86 -18.62 -2.30 12.72
CA GLY A 86 -18.68 -3.72 12.39
C GLY A 86 -17.39 -4.31 11.81
N LYS A 87 -16.26 -3.57 11.85
CA LYS A 87 -14.93 -4.04 11.42
C LYS A 87 -13.97 -4.07 12.63
N PRO A 88 -13.82 -5.21 13.33
CA PRO A 88 -13.00 -5.32 14.54
C PRO A 88 -11.51 -4.99 14.36
N PHE A 89 -10.94 -5.21 13.18
CA PHE A 89 -9.52 -4.94 12.90
C PHE A 89 -9.29 -3.64 12.12
N ALA A 90 -8.23 -2.92 12.50
CA ALA A 90 -7.59 -1.92 11.64
C ALA A 90 -6.63 -2.63 10.67
N LEU A 91 -7.03 -2.78 9.41
CA LEU A 91 -6.29 -3.61 8.45
C LEU A 91 -5.21 -2.83 7.70
N VAL A 92 -4.14 -3.54 7.33
CA VAL A 92 -3.04 -3.04 6.49
C VAL A 92 -3.00 -3.81 5.17
N PHE A 93 -3.05 -3.09 4.05
CA PHE A 93 -2.83 -3.63 2.72
C PHE A 93 -1.34 -3.47 2.33
N HIS A 94 -0.60 -4.57 2.38
CA HIS A 94 0.78 -4.64 1.88
C HIS A 94 0.82 -4.80 0.35
N GLY A 95 1.85 -4.26 -0.31
CA GLY A 95 2.03 -4.47 -1.76
C GLY A 95 0.95 -3.80 -2.63
N GLY A 96 0.54 -2.57 -2.31
CA GLY A 96 -0.51 -1.88 -3.05
C GLY A 96 -0.08 -1.34 -4.42
N SER A 97 1.21 -1.36 -4.76
CA SER A 97 1.69 -0.94 -6.08
C SER A 97 1.15 -1.86 -7.18
N GLY A 98 0.65 -1.27 -8.27
CA GLY A 98 0.05 -2.00 -9.40
C GLY A 98 -1.34 -2.63 -9.15
N SER A 99 -1.95 -2.44 -7.98
CA SER A 99 -3.32 -2.90 -7.71
C SER A 99 -4.36 -2.05 -8.46
N ALA A 100 -5.46 -2.65 -8.88
CA ALA A 100 -6.54 -1.92 -9.56
C ALA A 100 -7.28 -0.98 -8.57
N PRO A 101 -7.79 0.18 -9.03
CA PRO A 101 -8.56 1.09 -8.18
C PRO A 101 -9.75 0.41 -7.49
N GLU A 102 -10.42 -0.52 -8.16
CA GLU A 102 -11.56 -1.28 -7.64
C GLU A 102 -11.14 -2.22 -6.50
N GLU A 103 -10.00 -2.90 -6.63
CA GLU A 103 -9.44 -3.78 -5.58
C GLU A 103 -9.05 -2.97 -4.34
N ILE A 104 -8.45 -1.79 -4.54
CA ILE A 104 -8.12 -0.86 -3.45
C ILE A 104 -9.41 -0.40 -2.74
N ALA A 105 -10.40 0.06 -3.51
CA ALA A 105 -11.66 0.53 -2.95
C ALA A 105 -12.40 -0.58 -2.16
N GLN A 106 -12.39 -1.81 -2.69
CA GLN A 106 -12.98 -2.95 -2.01
C GLN A 106 -12.25 -3.26 -0.70
N ALA A 107 -10.91 -3.33 -0.70
CA ALA A 107 -10.14 -3.57 0.50
C ALA A 107 -10.36 -2.48 1.57
N VAL A 108 -10.45 -1.20 1.16
CA VAL A 108 -10.80 -0.08 2.06
C VAL A 108 -12.19 -0.27 2.66
N SER A 109 -13.18 -0.69 1.86
CA SER A 109 -14.54 -0.97 2.36
C SER A 109 -14.59 -2.08 3.42
N TYR A 110 -13.59 -2.97 3.43
CA TYR A 110 -13.44 -4.04 4.40
C TYR A 110 -12.59 -3.68 5.63
N GLY A 111 -12.21 -2.41 5.77
CA GLY A 111 -11.53 -1.91 6.96
C GLY A 111 -10.02 -1.76 6.81
N VAL A 112 -9.49 -1.72 5.59
CA VAL A 112 -8.11 -1.26 5.35
C VAL A 112 -8.02 0.23 5.69
N VAL A 113 -7.14 0.55 6.63
CA VAL A 113 -6.83 1.92 7.08
C VAL A 113 -5.45 2.38 6.66
N LYS A 114 -4.60 1.46 6.20
CA LYS A 114 -3.24 1.73 5.76
C LYS A 114 -2.89 0.87 4.55
N MET A 115 -2.35 1.48 3.49
CA MET A 115 -1.80 0.75 2.36
C MET A 115 -0.31 1.10 2.19
N ASN A 116 0.53 0.10 1.96
CA ASN A 116 1.93 0.30 1.61
C ASN A 116 2.06 0.51 0.10
N ILE A 117 2.71 1.60 -0.30
CA ILE A 117 3.11 1.90 -1.68
C ILE A 117 4.61 2.13 -1.71
N ASP A 118 5.31 1.50 -2.64
CA ASP A 118 6.76 1.63 -2.75
C ASP A 118 7.19 1.56 -4.22
N THR A 119 6.97 0.42 -4.89
CA THR A 119 7.42 0.22 -6.27
C THR A 119 6.88 1.27 -7.25
N ASP A 120 5.61 1.66 -7.14
CA ASP A 120 5.05 2.69 -8.01
C ASP A 120 5.67 4.08 -7.75
N THR A 121 5.99 4.40 -6.49
CA THR A 121 6.66 5.66 -6.15
C THR A 121 8.13 5.67 -6.57
N GLN A 122 8.83 4.53 -6.46
CA GLN A 122 10.17 4.35 -7.03
C GLN A 122 10.13 4.56 -8.54
N TYR A 123 9.17 3.94 -9.24
CA TYR A 123 9.02 4.10 -10.69
C TYR A 123 8.74 5.55 -11.07
N ALA A 124 7.78 6.22 -10.41
CA ALA A 124 7.45 7.60 -10.69
C ALA A 124 8.66 8.54 -10.54
N PHE A 125 9.45 8.33 -9.47
CA PHE A 125 10.69 9.07 -9.24
C PHE A 125 11.73 8.82 -10.33
N SER A 126 12.11 7.56 -10.55
CA SER A 126 13.15 7.18 -11.52
C SER A 126 12.77 7.48 -12.96
N ARG A 127 11.47 7.42 -13.31
CA ARG A 127 10.97 7.73 -14.65
C ARG A 127 11.23 9.17 -15.06
N ALA A 128 11.14 10.11 -14.13
CA ALA A 128 11.45 11.52 -14.37
C ALA A 128 12.97 11.70 -14.59
N VAL A 129 13.79 11.11 -13.73
CA VAL A 129 15.27 11.15 -13.87
C VAL A 129 15.70 10.59 -15.22
N ALA A 130 15.20 9.42 -15.61
CA ALA A 130 15.52 8.82 -16.91
C ALA A 130 15.14 9.75 -18.08
N GLY A 131 13.97 10.37 -18.02
CA GLY A 131 13.52 11.34 -19.02
C GLY A 131 14.44 12.55 -19.14
N HIS A 132 14.87 13.11 -18.00
CA HIS A 132 15.81 14.24 -17.94
C HIS A 132 17.16 13.86 -18.57
N MET A 133 17.71 12.70 -18.21
CA MET A 133 19.03 12.27 -18.71
C MET A 133 19.00 12.06 -20.23
N PHE A 134 17.99 11.38 -20.76
CA PHE A 134 17.91 11.12 -22.20
C PHE A 134 17.66 12.39 -23.02
N SER A 135 16.77 13.26 -22.56
CA SER A 135 16.42 14.48 -23.30
C SER A 135 17.54 15.52 -23.28
N ASN A 136 18.50 15.39 -22.35
CA ASN A 136 19.59 16.34 -22.15
C ASN A 136 20.97 15.67 -22.23
N TYR A 137 21.09 14.55 -22.97
CA TYR A 137 22.25 13.66 -22.91
C TYR A 137 23.59 14.39 -23.16
N ASP A 138 23.63 15.29 -24.13
CA ASP A 138 24.80 16.11 -24.50
C ASP A 138 25.11 17.22 -23.50
N SER A 139 24.13 17.58 -22.68
CA SER A 139 24.20 18.64 -21.69
C SER A 139 24.56 18.09 -20.31
N VAL A 140 24.16 16.85 -19.98
CA VAL A 140 24.53 16.19 -18.72
C VAL A 140 25.89 15.49 -18.79
N LEU A 141 26.41 15.25 -19.99
CA LEU A 141 27.73 14.67 -20.25
C LEU A 141 28.70 15.71 -20.83
N LYS A 142 29.99 15.36 -20.84
CA LYS A 142 31.03 16.10 -21.57
C LYS A 142 31.31 15.36 -22.88
N ILE A 143 30.75 15.85 -23.99
CA ILE A 143 30.80 15.20 -25.31
C ILE A 143 31.54 16.11 -26.29
N ASP A 144 32.30 15.55 -27.23
CA ASP A 144 32.97 16.27 -28.33
C ASP A 144 33.88 17.45 -27.90
N GLY A 145 34.47 17.36 -26.70
CA GLY A 145 35.34 18.40 -26.15
C GLY A 145 34.61 19.47 -25.33
N GLU A 146 33.29 19.40 -25.23
CA GLU A 146 32.47 20.32 -24.42
C GLU A 146 32.53 20.01 -22.93
N VAL A 147 32.18 21.00 -22.11
CA VAL A 147 32.27 20.92 -20.63
C VAL A 147 30.97 20.51 -19.93
N GLY A 148 29.93 20.22 -20.71
CA GLY A 148 28.57 19.99 -20.22
C GLY A 148 27.90 21.27 -19.71
N ASN A 149 26.64 21.16 -19.32
CA ASN A 149 25.84 22.27 -18.83
C ASN A 149 25.54 22.13 -17.34
N LYS A 150 26.12 23.01 -16.52
CA LYS A 150 25.91 23.03 -15.06
C LYS A 150 24.45 23.02 -14.65
N LYS A 151 23.57 23.70 -15.39
CA LYS A 151 22.15 23.74 -15.07
C LYS A 151 21.46 22.39 -15.27
N MET A 152 21.99 21.54 -16.15
CA MET A 152 21.38 20.26 -16.51
C MET A 152 21.96 19.10 -15.69
N TYR A 153 23.25 19.13 -15.31
CA TYR A 153 23.82 18.10 -14.47
C TYR A 153 23.66 18.36 -12.96
N ASP A 154 23.31 19.60 -12.55
CA ASP A 154 23.05 19.92 -11.14
C ASP A 154 21.95 18.99 -10.60
N PRO A 155 22.20 18.19 -9.55
CA PRO A 155 21.22 17.24 -9.03
C PRO A 155 19.87 17.84 -8.66
N ARG A 156 19.82 19.14 -8.35
CA ARG A 156 18.57 19.83 -8.00
C ARG A 156 17.68 20.08 -9.21
N SER A 157 18.23 20.08 -10.43
CA SER A 157 17.47 20.26 -11.67
C SER A 157 16.52 19.08 -11.88
N TRP A 158 17.07 17.88 -12.07
CA TRP A 158 16.31 16.65 -12.23
C TRP A 158 15.70 16.13 -10.92
N GLY A 159 16.32 16.42 -9.77
CA GLY A 159 15.81 16.00 -8.46
C GLY A 159 14.44 16.61 -8.15
N ARG A 160 14.24 17.89 -8.46
CA ARG A 160 12.95 18.57 -8.29
C ARG A 160 11.86 17.96 -9.17
N GLU A 161 12.19 17.58 -10.41
CA GLU A 161 11.25 16.92 -11.31
C GLU A 161 10.88 15.52 -10.80
N ALA A 162 11.86 14.76 -10.30
CA ALA A 162 11.64 13.45 -9.71
C ALA A 162 10.78 13.50 -8.44
N GLU A 163 11.04 14.45 -7.54
CA GLU A 163 10.21 14.70 -6.36
C GLU A 163 8.78 15.07 -6.75
N SER A 164 8.60 15.94 -7.74
CA SER A 164 7.27 16.36 -8.22
C SER A 164 6.49 15.18 -8.82
N ALA A 165 7.17 14.30 -9.58
CA ALA A 165 6.56 13.11 -10.15
C ALA A 165 6.15 12.10 -9.07
N MET A 166 7.01 11.85 -8.07
CA MET A 166 6.67 11.01 -6.93
C MET A 166 5.50 11.59 -6.12
N ALA A 167 5.50 12.90 -5.87
CA ALA A 167 4.42 13.58 -5.17
C ALA A 167 3.08 13.44 -5.90
N ALA A 168 3.07 13.55 -7.24
CA ALA A 168 1.87 13.31 -8.04
C ALA A 168 1.35 11.87 -7.88
N ARG A 169 2.24 10.87 -7.84
CA ARG A 169 1.86 9.47 -7.59
C ARG A 169 1.30 9.25 -6.18
N VAL A 170 1.84 9.93 -5.17
CA VAL A 170 1.31 9.90 -3.79
C VAL A 170 -0.08 10.53 -3.73
N VAL A 171 -0.30 11.67 -4.41
CA VAL A 171 -1.61 12.31 -4.50
C VAL A 171 -2.65 11.37 -5.12
N GLU A 172 -2.29 10.65 -6.18
CA GLU A 172 -3.15 9.62 -6.77
C GLU A 172 -3.50 8.51 -5.75
N ALA A 173 -2.53 8.00 -4.99
CA ALA A 173 -2.77 7.00 -3.95
C ALA A 173 -3.73 7.54 -2.86
N CYS A 174 -3.58 8.79 -2.43
CA CYS A 174 -4.50 9.41 -1.48
C CYS A 174 -5.94 9.51 -2.02
N ARG A 175 -6.11 9.73 -3.33
CA ARG A 175 -7.44 9.72 -3.97
C ARG A 175 -8.03 8.32 -4.01
N GLN A 176 -7.25 7.32 -4.43
CA GLN A 176 -7.66 5.91 -4.49
C GLN A 176 -8.06 5.38 -3.10
N LEU A 177 -7.34 5.77 -2.05
CA LEU A 177 -7.64 5.39 -0.66
C LEU A 177 -8.77 6.21 -0.02
N GLY A 178 -9.30 7.22 -0.73
CA GLY A 178 -10.34 8.11 -0.19
C GLY A 178 -9.89 9.00 0.98
N SER A 179 -8.58 9.20 1.16
CA SER A 179 -7.99 10.05 2.21
C SER A 179 -7.71 11.48 1.76
N ALA A 180 -7.70 11.75 0.44
CA ALA A 180 -7.52 13.08 -0.10
C ALA A 180 -8.53 14.08 0.47
N GLY A 181 -8.05 15.24 0.95
CA GLY A 181 -8.88 16.29 1.54
C GLY A 181 -9.36 16.04 2.97
N LYS A 182 -8.88 14.99 3.65
CA LYS A 182 -9.29 14.61 5.01
C LYS A 182 -8.18 14.75 6.06
N ALA A 183 -7.25 15.68 5.87
CA ALA A 183 -6.21 15.95 6.87
C ALA A 183 -6.86 16.39 8.19
N LEU A 184 -6.38 15.84 9.31
CA LEU A 184 -6.80 16.28 10.64
C LEU A 184 -6.32 17.72 10.87
N LYS A 185 -7.14 18.50 11.59
CA LYS A 185 -6.81 19.89 11.96
C LYS A 185 -6.04 19.93 13.26
#